data_AF-A0A1T5GQD3-F1
#
_entry.id   AF-A0A1T5GQD3-F1
#
_cell.length_a   1.000
_cell.length_b   1.000
_cell.length_c   1.000
_cell.angle_alpha   90.00
_cell.angle_beta   90.00
_cell.angle_gamma   90.00
#
_symmetry.space_group_name_H-M   'P 1'
#
loop_
_entity.id
_entity.type
_entity.pdbx_description
1 polymer ?
#
loop_
_entity_poly.entity_id
_entity_poly.type
_entity_poly.pdbx_seq_one_letter_code
_entity_poly.pdbx_strand_id
1 'polypeptide(L)' 'MFIMAILVTLIFGSFSYMLLKFPDDFLKMSSFSEKFIKKSFLKKYVKFIGWWFLILVIGVWIIAILSLFE' A
#
# COMPACT_ATOMS: atom_id res chain seq x y z
N MET A 1 10.57 -18.38 -5.31
CA MET A 1 10.46 -16.92 -5.14
C MET A 1 9.19 -16.32 -5.73
N PHE A 2 8.76 -16.75 -6.93
CA PHE A 2 7.53 -16.23 -7.57
C PHE A 2 6.24 -16.34 -6.75
N ILE A 3 5.96 -17.50 -6.13
CA ILE A 3 4.74 -17.67 -5.29
C ILE A 3 4.73 -16.68 -4.13
N MET A 4 5.89 -16.44 -3.49
CA MET A 4 6.01 -15.44 -2.43
C MET A 4 5.82 -14.02 -2.97
N ALA A 5 6.38 -13.69 -4.14
CA ALA A 5 6.17 -12.38 -4.77
C ALA A 5 4.70 -12.13 -5.10
N ILE A 6 3.98 -13.16 -5.58
CA ILE A 6 2.54 -13.10 -5.86
C ILE A 6 1.77 -12.86 -4.56
N LEU A 7 2.06 -13.59 -3.49
CA LEU A 7 1.41 -13.41 -2.18
C LEU A 7 1.66 -12.00 -1.60
N VAL A 8 2.91 -11.52 -1.64
CA VAL A 8 3.28 -10.17 -1.23
C VAL A 8 2.52 -9.13 -2.04
N THR A 9 2.42 -9.31 -3.36
CA THR A 9 1.65 -8.43 -4.24
C THR A 9 0.16 -8.44 -3.91
N LEU A 10 -0.41 -9.61 -3.63
CA LEU A 10 -1.81 -9.75 -3.26
C LEU A 10 -2.14 -9.01 -1.97
N ILE A 11 -1.28 -9.12 -0.96
CA ILE A 11 -1.47 -8.45 0.33
C ILE A 11 -1.17 -6.95 0.19
N PHE A 12 0.09 -6.60 -0.09
CA PHE A 12 0.55 -5.22 -0.07
C PHE A 12 0.06 -4.39 -1.26
N GLY A 13 -0.18 -5.01 -2.41
CA GLY A 13 -0.81 -4.35 -3.55
C GLY A 13 -2.27 -4.00 -3.28
N SER A 14 -3.02 -4.88 -2.61
CA SER A 14 -4.40 -4.58 -2.20
C SER A 14 -4.45 -3.45 -1.17
N PHE A 15 -3.56 -3.46 -0.17
CA PHE A 15 -3.43 -2.36 0.79
C PHE A 15 -3.02 -1.05 0.10
N SER A 16 -2.02 -1.08 -0.78
CA SER A 16 -1.59 0.09 -1.55
C SER A 16 -2.74 0.68 -2.36
N TYR A 17 -3.48 -0.16 -3.08
CA TYR A 17 -4.65 0.24 -3.86
C TYR A 17 -5.75 0.86 -2.98
N MET A 18 -6.08 0.23 -1.85
CA MET A 18 -7.08 0.73 -0.92
C MET A 18 -6.69 2.10 -0.35
N LEU A 19 -5.43 2.26 0.08
CA LEU A 19 -4.92 3.50 0.67
C LEU A 19 -4.78 4.65 -0.34
N LEU A 20 -4.45 4.35 -1.60
CA LEU A 20 -4.28 5.35 -2.64
C LEU A 20 -5.62 5.79 -3.25
N LYS A 21 -6.52 4.83 -3.51
CA LYS A 21 -7.79 5.07 -4.20
C LYS A 21 -8.92 5.45 -3.26
N PHE A 22 -8.98 4.86 -2.06
CA PHE A 22 -10.04 5.08 -1.07
C PHE A 22 -9.48 5.56 0.29
N PRO A 23 -8.67 6.63 0.32
CA PRO A 23 -8.08 7.12 1.57
C PRO A 23 -9.12 7.61 2.57
N ASP A 24 -10.24 8.17 2.09
CA ASP A 24 -11.29 8.70 2.96
C ASP A 24 -12.09 7.57 3.64
N ASP A 25 -12.36 6.48 2.93
CA ASP A 25 -13.06 5.31 3.48
C ASP A 25 -12.15 4.53 4.44
N PHE A 26 -10.85 4.44 4.15
CA PHE A 26 -9.86 3.88 5.07
C PHE A 26 -9.79 4.71 6.37
N LEU A 27 -9.76 6.04 6.27
CA LEU A 27 -9.75 6.92 7.43
C LEU A 27 -11.04 6.81 8.26
N LYS A 28 -12.21 6.60 7.63
CA LYS A 28 -13.49 6.37 8.33
C LYS A 28 -13.57 5.02 9.03
N MET A 29 -12.93 3.98 8.50
CA MET A 29 -12.83 2.67 9.18
C MET A 29 -11.92 2.73 10.40
N SER A 30 -10.97 3.66 10.44
CA SER A 30 -10.13 3.88 11.60
C SER A 30 -10.88 4.64 12.69
N SER A 31 -10.59 4.35 13.97
CA SER A 31 -11.19 5.04 15.13
C SER A 31 -10.79 6.51 15.27
N PHE A 32 -10.26 7.14 14.21
CA PHE A 32 -9.93 8.54 14.21
C PHE A 32 -11.21 9.37 14.27
N SER A 33 -11.25 10.32 15.21
CA SER A 33 -12.33 11.31 15.31
C SER A 33 -12.58 11.97 13.96
N GLU A 34 -13.84 12.17 13.59
CA GLU A 34 -14.26 12.90 12.37
C GLU A 34 -13.58 14.28 12.24
N LYS A 35 -13.21 14.88 13.37
CA LYS A 35 -12.47 16.15 13.46
C LYS A 35 -11.03 16.04 12.91
N PHE A 36 -10.41 14.86 13.04
CA PHE A 36 -9.09 14.54 12.46
C PHE A 36 -9.20 14.12 11.00
N ILE A 37 -10.23 13.37 10.60
CA ILE A 37 -10.45 12.92 9.21
C ILE A 37 -10.54 14.12 8.24
N LYS A 38 -11.12 15.25 8.67
CA LYS A 38 -11.18 16.50 7.87
C LYS A 38 -9.81 17.18 7.62
N LYS A 39 -8.73 16.77 8.29
CA LYS A 39 -7.41 17.37 8.03
C LYS A 39 -6.79 16.77 6.76
N SER A 40 -6.56 17.65 5.78
CA SER A 40 -5.85 17.33 4.52
C SER A 40 -4.51 16.60 4.73
N PHE A 41 -3.85 16.84 5.87
CA PHE A 41 -2.61 16.16 6.25
C PHE A 41 -2.74 14.64 6.40
N LEU A 42 -3.81 14.14 7.04
CA LEU A 42 -4.01 12.70 7.26
C LEU A 42 -4.26 11.98 5.94
N LYS A 43 -5.02 12.58 5.04
CA LYS A 43 -5.21 12.06 3.68
C LYS A 43 -3.89 11.98 2.91
N LYS A 44 -3.03 13.00 3.04
CA LYS A 44 -1.71 13.01 2.42
C LYS A 44 -0.80 11.93 3.02
N TYR A 45 -0.85 11.72 4.33
CA TYR A 45 -0.13 10.66 5.03
C TYR A 45 -0.59 9.25 4.61
N VAL A 46 -1.90 9.01 4.52
CA VAL A 46 -2.46 7.73 4.07
C VAL A 46 -2.01 7.41 2.64
N LYS A 47 -2.10 8.40 1.73
CA LYS A 47 -1.58 8.23 0.37
C LYS A 47 -0.07 7.97 0.36
N PHE A 48 0.69 8.66 1.21
CA PHE A 48 2.13 8.44 1.34
C PHE A 48 2.46 7.01 1.75
N ILE A 49 1.76 6.45 2.75
CA ILE A 49 1.90 5.04 3.14
C ILE A 49 1.50 4.09 2.00
N GLY A 50 0.42 4.40 1.27
CA GLY A 50 0.01 3.63 0.09
C GLY A 50 1.11 3.56 -0.98
N TRP A 51 1.83 4.66 -1.23
CA TRP A 51 2.97 4.69 -2.14
C TRP A 51 4.14 3.84 -1.66
N TRP A 52 4.44 3.83 -0.35
CA TRP A 52 5.48 2.95 0.22
C TRP A 52 5.19 1.47 0.00
N PHE A 53 3.93 1.05 0.18
CA PHE A 53 3.55 -0.33 -0.13
C PHE A 53 3.73 -0.68 -1.60
N LEU A 54 3.49 0.27 -2.51
CA LEU A 54 3.70 0.09 -3.93
C LEU A 54 5.19 -0.12 -4.26
N ILE A 55 6.08 0.66 -3.62
CA ILE A 55 7.54 0.51 -3.75
C ILE A 55 8.00 -0.87 -3.24
N LEU A 56 7.46 -1.35 -2.13
CA LEU A 56 7.76 -2.69 -1.61
C LEU A 56 7.39 -3.78 -2.60
N VAL A 57 6.20 -3.71 -3.19
CA VAL A 57 5.75 -4.67 -4.21
C VAL A 57 6.68 -4.65 -5.42
N ILE A 58 7.04 -3.47 -5.91
CA ILE A 58 7.99 -3.33 -7.04
C ILE A 58 9.34 -3.95 -6.70
N GLY A 59 9.88 -3.66 -5.51
CA GLY A 59 11.17 -4.20 -5.07
C GLY A 59 11.19 -5.73 -5.03
N VAL A 60 10.11 -6.35 -4.51
CA VAL A 60 9.99 -7.82 -4.47
C VAL A 60 9.91 -8.42 -5.87
N TRP A 61 9.21 -7.75 -6.81
CA TRP A 61 9.19 -8.19 -8.21
C TRP A 61 10.54 -8.07 -8.89
N ILE A 62 11.30 -7.00 -8.66
CA ILE A 62 12.66 -6.84 -9.19
C ILE A 62 13.54 -8.01 -8.73
N ILE A 63 13.54 -8.32 -7.43
CA ILE A 63 14.31 -9.44 -6.86
C ILE A 63 13.84 -10.78 -7.46
N ALA A 64 12.53 -10.99 -7.56
CA ALA A 64 11.99 -12.23 -8.13
C ALA A 64 12.39 -12.41 -9.60
N ILE A 65 12.40 -11.34 -10.40
CA ILE A 65 12.83 -11.37 -11.80
C ILE A 65 14.33 -11.63 -11.89
N LEU A 66 15.16 -10.93 -11.11
CA LEU A 66 16.60 -11.14 -11.09
C LEU A 66 16.94 -12.60 -10.74
N SER A 67 16.20 -13.20 -9.79
CA SER A 67 16.37 -14.60 -9.40
C SER A 67 16.00 -15.64 -10.47
N LEU A 68 15.40 -15.23 -11.60
CA LEU A 68 15.17 -16.13 -12.74
C LEU A 68 16.38 -16.24 -13.66
N PHE A 69 17.33 -15.30 -13.56
CA PHE A 69 18.51 -15.23 -14.42
C PHE A 69 19.80 -15.66 -13.69
N GLU A 70 19.73 -15.91 -12.38
CA GLU A 70 20.69 -16.72 -11.62
C GLU A 70 20.28 -18.20 -11.65
#